data_AF-G7KH28-F1
#
_entry.id   AF-G7KH28-F1
#
_cell.length_a   1.000
_cell.length_b   1.000
_cell.length_c   1.000
_cell.angle_alpha   90.00
_cell.angle_beta   90.00
_cell.angle_gamma   90.00
#
_symmetry.space_group_name_H-M   'P 1'
#
loop_
_entity.id
_entity.type
_entity.pdbx_description
1 polymer ?
#
loop_
_entity_poly.entity_id
_entity_poly.type
_entity_poly.pdbx_seq_one_letter_code
_entity_poly.pdbx_strand_id
1 'polypeptide(L)'
;MSRERGRFFDEIGKKREGDESFQKGRMLGPSGTLNTTTPCAACKLLRRRCAQECPFSPYFSPHEPQKFASVHKVFGASNVSKLLLEVPENQRADAANSLVYEANVRLRDPVYGCMGAISSLQQQVQSLIGELNAIREEIHKYKLMEANMLPSSEDVSIATLPPSTSLPMLPSSIYTQQTNPTSYSSISNDHISYFD
;
A
#
# COMPACT_ATOMS: atom_id res chain seq x y z
N MET A 1 -8.56 -14.78 27.24
CA MET A 1 -9.16 -13.44 27.14
C MET A 1 -9.63 -13.17 25.69
N SER A 2 -10.35 -14.12 25.07
CA SER A 2 -10.57 -14.15 23.61
C SER A 2 -12.04 -13.96 23.19
N ARG A 3 -12.91 -13.50 24.12
CA ARG A 3 -14.37 -13.40 23.88
C ARG A 3 -14.88 -11.99 23.59
N GLU A 4 -14.04 -10.95 23.73
CA GLU A 4 -14.41 -9.56 23.42
C GLU A 4 -14.13 -9.15 21.97
N ARG A 5 -13.34 -9.93 21.21
CA ARG A 5 -13.06 -9.65 19.78
C ARG A 5 -14.23 -9.93 18.83
N GLY A 6 -15.18 -10.77 19.22
CA GLY A 6 -16.32 -11.15 18.37
C GLY A 6 -17.52 -10.22 18.44
N ARG A 7 -17.76 -9.56 19.59
CA ARG A 7 -19.00 -8.77 19.79
C ARG A 7 -18.98 -7.38 19.16
N PHE A 8 -17.80 -6.82 18.89
CA PHE A 8 -17.71 -5.43 18.43
C PHE A 8 -18.17 -5.24 16.97
N PHE A 9 -18.02 -6.26 16.11
CA PHE A 9 -18.52 -6.19 14.73
C PHE A 9 -20.03 -6.47 14.62
N ASP A 10 -20.60 -7.22 15.57
CA ASP A 10 -22.04 -7.55 15.57
C ASP A 10 -22.94 -6.41 16.09
N GLU A 11 -22.41 -5.47 16.88
CA GLU A 11 -23.24 -4.44 17.51
C GLU A 11 -23.61 -3.27 16.58
N ILE A 12 -22.95 -3.16 15.42
CA ILE A 12 -23.27 -2.17 14.37
C ILE A 12 -24.19 -2.77 13.29
N GLY A 13 -24.34 -4.11 13.25
CA GLY A 13 -25.06 -4.84 12.21
C GLY A 13 -26.54 -5.15 12.49
N LYS A 14 -27.05 -4.88 13.69
CA LYS A 14 -28.37 -5.39 14.12
C LYS A 14 -29.39 -4.28 14.45
N LYS A 15 -29.64 -3.38 13.51
CA LYS A 15 -30.87 -2.56 13.49
C LYS A 15 -31.25 -2.18 12.05
N ARG A 16 -31.74 -3.15 11.30
CA ARG A 16 -32.78 -2.95 10.28
C ARG A 16 -33.62 -4.22 10.25
N GLU A 17 -34.86 -4.11 10.70
CA GLU A 17 -36.10 -4.47 9.99
C GLU A 17 -37.29 -4.03 10.89
N GLY A 18 -38.30 -3.38 10.28
CA GLY A 18 -39.63 -3.12 10.88
C GLY A 18 -39.83 -1.78 11.60
N ASP A 19 -40.23 -0.73 10.88
CA ASP A 19 -41.63 -0.23 10.92
C ASP A 19 -41.77 1.08 10.12
N GLU A 20 -42.56 1.00 9.05
CA GLU A 20 -43.22 2.13 8.42
C GLU A 20 -44.24 2.75 9.38
N SER A 21 -44.44 4.06 9.23
CA SER A 21 -45.51 4.87 9.83
C SER A 21 -45.28 5.33 11.27
N PHE A 22 -44.99 6.63 11.46
CA PHE A 22 -45.96 7.55 12.07
C PHE A 22 -45.45 9.00 12.03
N GLN A 23 -46.31 9.84 11.47
CA GLN A 23 -46.19 11.28 11.32
C GLN A 23 -46.74 11.96 12.58
N LYS A 24 -45.94 12.80 13.28
CA LYS A 24 -46.47 13.92 14.09
C LYS A 24 -45.39 14.91 14.57
N GLY A 25 -45.39 16.08 13.93
CA GLY A 25 -45.22 17.42 14.50
C GLY A 25 -43.99 17.79 15.35
N ARG A 26 -43.20 18.77 14.88
CA ARG A 26 -43.20 20.15 15.42
C ARG A 26 -42.24 21.11 14.67
N MET A 27 -42.81 22.29 14.39
CA MET A 27 -42.28 23.64 14.14
C MET A 27 -41.52 23.96 12.84
N LEU A 28 -42.12 24.93 12.13
CA LEU A 28 -41.71 25.54 10.88
C LEU A 28 -40.41 26.34 11.04
N GLY A 29 -39.45 26.07 10.15
CA GLY A 29 -38.45 27.05 9.68
C GLY A 29 -38.58 27.16 8.15
N PRO A 30 -38.43 28.35 7.55
CA PRO A 30 -38.77 28.58 6.15
C PRO A 30 -37.75 27.97 5.19
N SER A 31 -38.29 27.33 4.15
CA SER A 31 -37.71 26.93 2.86
C SER A 31 -36.19 26.99 2.68
N GLY A 32 -35.56 25.82 2.77
CA GLY A 32 -34.50 25.42 1.85
C GLY A 32 -34.92 24.09 1.26
N THR A 33 -35.03 24.00 -0.06
CA THR A 33 -35.32 22.80 -0.86
C THR A 33 -34.77 21.53 -0.19
N LEU A 34 -35.66 20.65 0.30
CA LEU A 34 -35.26 19.32 0.77
C LEU A 34 -35.02 18.45 -0.47
N ASN A 35 -33.87 18.63 -1.08
CA ASN A 35 -33.24 17.57 -1.84
C ASN A 35 -33.05 16.38 -0.89
N THR A 36 -33.64 15.24 -1.24
CA THR A 36 -33.48 13.95 -0.58
C THR A 36 -32.05 13.42 -0.81
N THR A 37 -31.04 14.20 -0.43
CA THR A 37 -29.66 13.78 -0.51
C THR A 37 -29.42 12.78 0.62
N THR A 38 -29.36 11.50 0.26
CA THR A 38 -28.94 10.43 1.17
C THR A 38 -27.65 10.87 1.87
N PRO A 39 -27.63 10.97 3.20
CA PRO A 39 -26.44 11.47 3.90
C PRO A 39 -25.28 10.52 3.68
N CYS A 40 -24.07 11.07 3.46
CA CYS A 40 -22.85 10.26 3.38
C CYS A 40 -22.62 9.46 4.68
N ALA A 41 -21.75 8.45 4.64
CA ALA A 41 -21.47 7.61 5.81
C ALA A 41 -21.03 8.42 7.03
N ALA A 42 -20.25 9.48 6.82
CA ALA A 42 -19.80 10.37 7.89
C ALA A 42 -20.95 11.11 8.57
N CYS A 43 -21.77 11.81 7.79
CA CYS A 43 -22.89 12.57 8.33
C CYS A 43 -23.95 11.68 8.97
N LYS A 44 -24.15 10.47 8.42
CA LYS A 44 -25.01 9.45 9.02
C LYS A 44 -24.49 8.98 10.38
N LEU A 45 -23.19 8.67 10.50
CA LEU A 45 -22.59 8.24 11.77
C LEU A 45 -22.58 9.37 12.81
N LEU A 46 -22.27 10.59 12.39
CA LEU A 46 -22.21 11.79 13.24
C LEU A 46 -23.59 12.40 13.56
N ARG A 47 -24.68 11.82 13.03
CA ARG A 47 -26.06 12.28 13.23
C ARG A 47 -26.28 13.77 12.90
N ARG A 48 -25.65 14.25 11.82
CA ARG A 48 -25.78 15.64 11.33
C ARG A 48 -26.27 15.70 9.88
N ARG A 49 -26.78 16.86 9.45
CA ARG A 49 -27.19 17.08 8.07
C ARG A 49 -25.98 17.02 7.12
N CYS A 50 -26.12 16.35 5.99
CA CYS A 50 -25.12 16.36 4.92
C CYS A 50 -25.35 17.60 4.03
N ALA A 51 -24.44 18.58 4.11
CA ALA A 51 -24.46 19.75 3.23
C ALA A 51 -24.05 19.39 1.79
N GLN A 52 -24.31 20.28 0.83
CA GLN A 52 -23.86 20.12 -0.56
C GLN A 52 -22.33 20.01 -0.63
N GLU A 53 -21.64 20.93 0.03
CA GLU A 53 -20.17 20.96 0.13
C GLU A 53 -19.64 20.18 1.34
N CYS A 54 -20.15 18.95 1.55
CA CYS A 54 -19.68 18.11 2.64
C CYS A 54 -18.28 17.53 2.33
N PRO A 55 -17.24 17.81 3.15
CA PRO A 55 -15.87 17.37 2.86
C PRO A 55 -15.68 15.85 2.88
N PHE A 56 -16.65 15.12 3.43
CA PHE A 56 -16.62 13.66 3.50
C PHE A 56 -17.44 12.99 2.39
N SER A 57 -18.38 13.69 1.77
CA SER A 57 -19.36 13.07 0.87
C SER A 57 -18.73 12.39 -0.35
N PRO A 58 -17.73 12.98 -1.02
CA PRO A 58 -17.10 12.34 -2.18
C PRO A 58 -16.36 11.03 -1.85
N TYR A 59 -15.89 10.86 -0.61
CA TYR A 59 -14.96 9.79 -0.24
C TYR A 59 -15.59 8.71 0.65
N PHE A 60 -16.67 9.03 1.36
CA PHE A 60 -17.32 8.13 2.32
C PHE A 60 -18.78 7.84 1.92
N SER A 61 -18.94 6.90 0.99
CA SER A 61 -20.23 6.45 0.49
C SER A 61 -21.14 5.89 1.61
N PRO A 62 -22.46 6.16 1.59
CA PRO A 62 -23.41 5.59 2.55
C PRO A 62 -23.49 4.05 2.49
N HIS A 63 -23.03 3.43 1.40
CA HIS A 63 -22.98 1.97 1.23
C HIS A 63 -21.81 1.33 1.98
N GLU A 64 -20.80 2.10 2.39
CA GLU A 64 -19.60 1.62 3.06
C GLU A 64 -19.40 2.30 4.43
N PRO A 65 -20.37 2.19 5.36
CA PRO A 65 -20.32 2.91 6.64
C PRO A 65 -19.10 2.54 7.49
N GLN A 66 -18.58 1.32 7.32
CA GLN A 66 -17.42 0.82 8.04
C GLN A 66 -16.15 1.63 7.73
N LYS A 67 -15.98 2.13 6.50
CA LYS A 67 -14.81 2.96 6.14
C LYS A 67 -14.70 4.18 7.03
N PHE A 68 -15.79 4.93 7.17
CA PHE A 68 -15.79 6.11 8.03
C PHE A 68 -15.75 5.74 9.51
N ALA A 69 -16.41 4.66 9.93
CA ALA A 69 -16.37 4.21 11.33
C ALA A 69 -14.94 3.90 11.80
N SER A 70 -14.15 3.19 11.00
CA SER A 70 -12.74 2.90 11.31
C SER A 70 -11.91 4.18 11.40
N VAL A 71 -12.01 5.04 10.39
CA VAL A 71 -11.27 6.31 10.32
C VAL A 71 -11.64 7.24 11.46
N HIS A 72 -12.93 7.35 11.78
CA HIS A 72 -13.42 8.14 12.90
C HIS A 72 -12.87 7.64 14.24
N LYS A 73 -12.80 6.32 14.44
CA LYS A 73 -12.31 5.71 15.67
C LYS A 73 -10.81 5.94 15.89
N VAL A 74 -10.01 5.91 14.83
CA VAL A 74 -8.54 6.02 14.92
C VAL A 74 -8.06 7.47 14.87
N PHE A 75 -8.58 8.25 13.94
CA PHE A 75 -8.10 9.61 13.67
C PHE A 75 -9.04 10.70 14.18
N GLY A 76 -10.33 10.42 14.28
CA GLY A 76 -11.35 11.42 14.63
C GLY A 76 -11.81 12.24 13.41
N ALA A 77 -13.08 12.64 13.42
CA ALA A 77 -13.69 13.30 12.25
C ALA A 77 -13.03 14.65 11.93
N SER A 78 -12.72 15.46 12.95
CA SER A 78 -12.13 16.79 12.78
C SER A 78 -10.74 16.72 12.15
N ASN A 79 -9.90 15.80 12.61
CA ASN A 79 -8.55 15.60 12.06
C ASN A 79 -8.61 15.14 10.60
N VAL A 80 -9.50 14.20 10.29
CA VAL A 80 -9.71 13.71 8.93
C VAL A 80 -10.20 14.81 8.01
N SER A 81 -11.16 15.63 8.46
CA SER A 81 -11.62 16.79 7.70
C SER A 81 -10.49 17.77 7.42
N LYS A 82 -9.66 18.05 8.43
CA LYS A 82 -8.54 18.98 8.30
C LYS A 82 -7.51 18.45 7.30
N LEU A 83 -7.10 17.20 7.44
CA LEU A 83 -6.14 16.54 6.55
C LEU A 83 -6.63 16.51 5.10
N LEU A 84 -7.90 16.14 4.88
CA LEU A 84 -8.45 16.14 3.53
C LEU A 84 -8.47 17.54 2.90
N LEU A 85 -8.69 18.60 3.69
CA LEU A 85 -8.66 19.97 3.17
C LEU A 85 -7.24 20.46 2.86
N GLU A 86 -6.23 19.98 3.60
CA GLU A 86 -4.80 20.28 3.36
C GLU A 86 -4.25 19.55 2.12
N VAL A 87 -4.83 18.41 1.75
CA VAL A 87 -4.46 17.64 0.56
C VAL A 87 -5.06 18.25 -0.72
N PRO A 88 -4.29 18.37 -1.82
CA PRO A 88 -4.81 18.77 -3.13
C PRO A 88 -6.00 17.92 -3.58
N GLU A 89 -7.01 18.53 -4.19
CA GLU A 89 -8.30 17.86 -4.46
C GLU A 89 -8.16 16.55 -5.26
N ASN A 90 -7.23 16.52 -6.22
CA ASN A 90 -6.93 15.34 -7.03
C ASN A 90 -6.36 14.15 -6.24
N GLN A 91 -5.81 14.37 -5.04
CA GLN A 91 -5.20 13.33 -4.19
C GLN A 91 -6.08 12.98 -2.99
N ARG A 92 -7.17 13.70 -2.73
CA ARG A 92 -8.01 13.48 -1.55
C ARG A 92 -8.67 12.10 -1.51
N ALA A 93 -9.01 11.54 -2.68
CA ALA A 93 -9.55 10.19 -2.77
C ALA A 93 -8.54 9.15 -2.30
N ASP A 94 -7.29 9.26 -2.75
CA ASP A 94 -6.21 8.37 -2.34
C ASP A 94 -5.85 8.57 -0.87
N ALA A 95 -5.79 9.82 -0.39
CA ALA A 95 -5.59 10.12 1.03
C ALA A 95 -6.68 9.49 1.90
N ALA A 96 -7.96 9.58 1.51
CA ALA A 96 -9.06 8.94 2.22
C ALA A 96 -8.92 7.41 2.24
N ASN A 97 -8.52 6.80 1.12
CA ASN A 97 -8.26 5.35 1.04
C ASN A 97 -7.10 4.92 1.95
N SER A 98 -6.00 5.68 1.99
CA SER A 98 -4.86 5.44 2.89
C SER A 98 -5.27 5.53 4.35
N LEU A 99 -6.03 6.56 4.74
CA LEU A 99 -6.57 6.67 6.09
C LEU A 99 -7.47 5.48 6.46
N VAL A 100 -8.30 5.01 5.54
CA VAL A 100 -9.13 3.82 5.76
C VAL A 100 -8.27 2.58 5.97
N TYR A 101 -7.24 2.38 5.16
CA TYR A 101 -6.30 1.27 5.31
C TYR A 101 -5.60 1.32 6.66
N GLU A 102 -4.97 2.44 6.99
CA GLU A 102 -4.23 2.62 8.25
C GLU A 102 -5.12 2.44 9.46
N ALA A 103 -6.33 3.01 9.45
CA ALA A 103 -7.29 2.83 10.53
C ALA A 103 -7.65 1.35 10.72
N ASN A 104 -7.92 0.63 9.63
CA ASN A 104 -8.25 -0.79 9.71
C ASN A 104 -7.08 -1.63 10.24
N VAL A 105 -5.85 -1.34 9.82
CA VAL A 105 -4.67 -2.04 10.34
C VAL A 105 -4.48 -1.72 11.82
N ARG A 106 -4.58 -0.46 12.23
CA ARG A 106 -4.48 -0.05 13.65
C ARG A 106 -5.55 -0.68 14.54
N LEU A 107 -6.75 -0.91 14.01
CA LEU A 107 -7.81 -1.60 14.75
C LEU A 107 -7.56 -3.10 14.90
N ARG A 108 -6.85 -3.73 13.95
CA ARG A 108 -6.44 -5.15 14.06
C ARG A 108 -5.21 -5.32 14.93
N ASP A 109 -4.27 -4.38 14.85
CA ASP A 109 -3.05 -4.32 15.64
C ASP A 109 -2.96 -2.97 16.38
N PRO A 110 -3.51 -2.90 17.61
CA PRO A 110 -3.48 -1.68 18.42
C PRO A 110 -2.09 -1.29 18.93
N VAL A 111 -1.09 -2.17 18.81
CA VAL A 111 0.28 -1.90 19.28
C VAL A 111 1.10 -1.31 18.14
N TYR A 112 1.25 -2.04 17.03
CA TYR A 112 2.13 -1.63 15.93
C TYR A 112 1.40 -1.09 14.70
N GLY A 113 0.12 -1.41 14.49
CA GLY A 113 -0.65 -0.91 13.35
C GLY A 113 0.06 -1.12 12.01
N CYS A 114 0.13 -0.09 11.17
CA CYS A 114 0.82 -0.14 9.89
C CYS A 114 2.34 -0.35 10.03
N MET A 115 2.94 0.02 11.16
CA MET A 115 4.37 -0.21 11.38
C MET A 115 4.72 -1.69 11.46
N GLY A 116 3.86 -2.50 12.06
CA GLY A 116 4.07 -3.96 12.11
C GLY A 116 4.07 -4.59 10.70
N ALA A 117 3.19 -4.10 9.81
CA ALA A 117 3.17 -4.52 8.41
C ALA A 117 4.46 -4.12 7.68
N ILE A 118 4.94 -2.89 7.90
CA ILE A 118 6.21 -2.41 7.32
C ILE A 118 7.38 -3.26 7.80
N SER A 119 7.51 -3.51 9.10
CA SER A 119 8.61 -4.31 9.65
C SER A 119 8.58 -5.74 9.13
N SER A 120 7.40 -6.36 9.03
CA SER A 120 7.26 -7.71 8.47
C SER A 120 7.68 -7.77 6.99
N LEU A 121 7.29 -6.77 6.19
CA LEU A 121 7.70 -6.68 4.79
C LEU A 121 9.21 -6.45 4.65
N GLN A 122 9.79 -5.60 5.49
CA GLN A 122 11.23 -5.36 5.51
C GLN A 122 12.00 -6.65 5.84
N GLN A 123 11.56 -7.43 6.84
CA GLN A 123 12.16 -8.72 7.16
C GLN A 123 12.06 -9.71 5.98
N GLN A 124 10.92 -9.75 5.29
CA GLN A 124 10.75 -10.61 4.12
C GLN A 124 11.69 -10.21 2.98
N VAL A 125 11.84 -8.91 2.71
CA VAL A 125 12.80 -8.40 1.72
C VAL A 125 14.23 -8.82 2.10
N GLN A 126 14.62 -8.69 3.37
CA GLN A 126 15.96 -9.10 3.81
C GLN A 126 16.18 -10.61 3.68
N SER A 127 15.19 -11.43 4.03
CA SER A 127 15.25 -12.90 3.83
C SER A 127 15.48 -13.24 2.37
N LEU A 128 14.68 -12.67 1.47
CA LEU A 128 14.77 -12.94 0.03
C LEU A 128 16.10 -12.44 -0.57
N ILE A 129 16.62 -11.31 -0.11
CA ILE A 129 17.95 -10.84 -0.50
C ILE A 129 19.03 -11.83 -0.04
N GLY A 130 18.92 -12.34 1.19
CA GLY A 130 19.82 -13.37 1.73
C GLY A 130 19.82 -14.65 0.89
N GLU A 131 18.63 -15.16 0.55
CA GLU A 131 18.46 -16.34 -0.31
C GLU A 131 19.06 -16.13 -1.71
N LEU A 132 18.80 -14.98 -2.33
CA LEU A 132 19.36 -14.65 -3.64
C LEU A 132 20.89 -14.58 -3.59
N ASN A 133 21.47 -14.03 -2.52
CA ASN A 133 22.92 -13.94 -2.37
C ASN A 133 23.54 -15.33 -2.19
N ALA A 134 22.93 -16.19 -1.36
CA ALA A 134 23.39 -17.56 -1.16
C ALA A 134 23.41 -18.36 -2.48
N ILE A 135 22.35 -18.25 -3.29
CA ILE A 135 22.28 -18.92 -4.61
C ILE A 135 23.33 -18.34 -5.58
N ARG A 136 23.55 -17.02 -5.57
CA ARG A 136 24.58 -16.38 -6.42
C ARG A 136 25.98 -16.85 -6.05
N GLU A 137 26.28 -16.96 -4.76
CA GLU A 137 27.55 -17.49 -4.27
C GLU A 137 27.75 -18.95 -4.69
N GLU A 138 26.70 -19.77 -4.59
CA GLU A 138 26.72 -21.16 -5.03
C GLU A 138 26.98 -21.28 -6.54
N ILE A 139 26.29 -20.49 -7.37
CA ILE A 139 26.54 -20.44 -8.83
C ILE A 139 27.98 -20.02 -9.12
N HIS A 140 28.50 -19.02 -8.42
CA HIS A 140 29.88 -18.56 -8.61
C HIS A 140 30.89 -19.66 -8.27
N LYS A 141 30.66 -20.40 -7.18
CA LYS A 141 31.47 -21.56 -6.80
C LYS A 141 31.48 -22.65 -7.87
N TYR A 142 30.32 -22.98 -8.44
CA TYR A 142 30.24 -23.97 -9.52
C TYR A 142 31.00 -23.53 -10.78
N LYS A 143 30.89 -22.25 -11.17
CA LYS A 143 31.64 -21.71 -12.32
C LYS A 143 33.15 -21.74 -12.14
N LEU A 144 33.64 -21.43 -10.93
CA LEU A 144 35.06 -21.54 -10.63
C LEU A 144 35.56 -22.98 -10.66
N MET A 145 34.75 -23.93 -10.16
CA MET A 145 35.08 -25.35 -10.22
C MET A 145 35.13 -25.85 -11.67
N GLU A 146 34.18 -25.45 -12.52
CA GLU A 146 34.16 -25.77 -13.94
C GLU A 146 35.41 -25.24 -14.68
N ALA A 147 35.80 -23.99 -14.41
CA ALA A 147 37.02 -23.40 -14.97
C ALA A 147 38.30 -24.14 -14.55
N ASN A 148 38.36 -24.64 -13.32
CA ASN A 148 39.51 -25.40 -12.80
C ASN A 148 39.57 -26.86 -13.25
N MET A 149 38.50 -27.39 -13.86
CA MET A 149 38.43 -28.76 -14.39
C MET A 149 38.73 -28.82 -15.91
N LEU A 150 39.05 -27.69 -16.55
CA LEU A 150 39.58 -27.69 -17.92
C LEU A 150 41.07 -28.08 -17.89
N PRO A 151 41.50 -29.19 -18.52
CA PRO A 151 42.91 -29.55 -18.53
C PRO A 151 43.71 -28.53 -19.34
N SER A 152 44.71 -27.93 -18.67
CA SER A 152 45.86 -27.29 -19.30
C SER A 152 46.61 -28.32 -20.14
N SER A 153 46.27 -28.43 -21.42
CA SER A 153 47.14 -29.03 -22.41
C SER A 153 48.05 -27.93 -22.96
N GLU A 154 49.13 -27.61 -22.26
CA GLU A 154 50.28 -26.94 -22.86
C GLU A 154 51.42 -27.94 -23.00
N ASP A 155 51.70 -28.33 -24.25
CA ASP A 155 53.03 -28.23 -24.86
C ASP A 155 53.02 -28.84 -26.27
N VAL A 156 53.22 -28.00 -27.30
CA VAL A 156 54.41 -28.01 -28.19
C VAL A 156 54.37 -26.72 -29.04
N SER A 157 55.39 -25.88 -28.86
CA SER A 157 55.72 -24.75 -29.75
C SER A 157 56.20 -25.22 -31.12
N ILE A 158 55.82 -24.57 -32.23
CA ILE A 158 56.72 -24.00 -33.26
C ILE A 158 56.01 -22.81 -33.95
N ALA A 159 56.81 -21.78 -34.19
CA ALA A 159 56.56 -20.45 -34.75
C ALA A 159 55.63 -20.32 -35.98
N THR A 160 54.97 -19.15 -36.12
CA THR A 160 55.16 -18.11 -37.19
C THR A 160 53.91 -17.18 -37.27
N LEU A 161 54.12 -15.87 -37.44
CA LEU A 161 53.11 -14.78 -37.58
C LEU A 161 52.55 -14.64 -39.04
N PRO A 162 51.52 -13.81 -39.33
CA PRO A 162 50.28 -14.14 -40.07
C PRO A 162 50.28 -13.74 -41.58
N PRO A 163 49.17 -13.99 -42.32
CA PRO A 163 48.25 -12.88 -42.64
C PRO A 163 46.73 -13.20 -42.72
N SER A 164 45.95 -12.19 -42.31
CA SER A 164 44.68 -11.68 -42.85
C SER A 164 43.68 -12.61 -43.56
N THR A 165 42.48 -12.80 -42.98
CA THR A 165 41.21 -12.70 -43.73
C THR A 165 40.01 -12.38 -42.83
N SER A 166 39.11 -11.59 -43.38
CA SER A 166 37.99 -10.86 -42.79
C SER A 166 36.67 -11.63 -42.70
N LEU A 167 35.93 -11.45 -41.59
CA LEU A 167 34.46 -11.36 -41.44
C LEU A 167 33.58 -12.59 -41.82
N PRO A 168 32.28 -12.69 -41.39
CA PRO A 168 31.45 -11.69 -40.72
C PRO A 168 30.83 -12.09 -39.37
N MET A 169 30.46 -11.05 -38.64
CA MET A 169 29.59 -11.08 -37.46
C MET A 169 28.20 -11.65 -37.78
N LEU A 170 27.62 -12.39 -36.82
CA LEU A 170 26.19 -12.72 -36.81
C LEU A 170 25.44 -11.67 -35.97
N PRO A 171 24.32 -11.10 -36.44
CA PRO A 171 23.60 -10.07 -35.70
C PRO A 171 22.72 -10.73 -34.62
N SER A 172 22.95 -10.38 -33.35
CA SER A 172 21.93 -10.56 -32.32
C SER A 172 21.05 -9.32 -32.34
N SER A 173 19.78 -9.55 -32.67
CA SER A 173 18.75 -8.55 -32.87
C SER A 173 18.64 -7.56 -31.72
N ILE A 174 18.37 -6.34 -32.18
CA ILE A 174 17.87 -5.19 -31.46
C ILE A 174 16.59 -5.61 -30.72
N TYR A 175 16.64 -5.67 -29.39
CA TYR A 175 15.45 -5.43 -28.58
C TYR A 175 15.76 -4.26 -27.64
N THR A 176 15.42 -3.07 -28.11
CA THR A 176 15.29 -1.88 -27.29
C THR A 176 14.18 -2.16 -26.29
N GLN A 177 14.52 -2.50 -25.04
CA GLN A 177 13.60 -2.34 -23.92
C GLN A 177 14.06 -1.15 -23.11
N GLN A 178 13.54 0.01 -23.51
CA GLN A 178 13.52 1.19 -22.71
C GLN A 178 12.63 0.92 -21.49
N THR A 179 13.25 0.57 -20.37
CA THR A 179 12.65 0.76 -19.05
C THR A 179 13.69 1.46 -18.20
N ASN A 180 13.43 2.73 -17.90
CA ASN A 180 14.08 3.43 -16.80
C ASN A 180 13.45 2.93 -15.50
N PRO A 181 14.18 2.31 -14.57
CA PRO A 181 13.89 2.46 -13.17
C PRO A 181 14.75 3.62 -12.67
N THR A 182 14.12 4.79 -12.58
CA THR A 182 14.61 5.88 -11.73
C THR A 182 14.89 5.31 -10.34
N SER A 183 16.18 5.15 -10.04
CA SER A 183 16.82 5.25 -8.72
C SER A 183 15.92 4.98 -7.50
N TYR A 184 15.92 3.75 -7.01
CA TYR A 184 15.77 3.49 -5.58
C TYR A 184 16.98 2.71 -5.07
N SER A 185 18.14 3.35 -5.19
CA SER A 185 19.40 2.84 -4.65
C SER A 185 20.24 4.01 -4.18
N SER A 186 19.86 4.59 -3.04
CA SER A 186 20.73 5.36 -2.12
C SER A 186 19.91 5.81 -0.92
N ILE A 187 19.54 4.88 -0.05
CA ILE A 187 19.50 5.22 1.38
C ILE A 187 20.75 4.54 1.92
N SER A 188 21.83 5.32 2.02
CA SER A 188 23.02 4.94 2.76
C SER A 188 22.58 4.52 4.16
N ASN A 189 23.00 3.32 4.52
CA ASN A 189 22.66 2.67 5.77
C ASN A 189 23.58 3.17 6.89
N ASP A 190 23.73 4.49 7.02
CA ASP A 190 24.47 5.12 8.10
C ASP A 190 23.51 6.03 8.87
N HIS A 191 23.20 5.61 10.09
CA HIS A 191 22.48 6.34 11.15
C HIS A 191 20.96 6.12 11.27
N ILE A 192 20.55 4.91 11.69
CA ILE A 192 19.37 4.75 12.56
C ILE A 192 19.82 4.12 13.87
N SER A 193 20.37 4.96 14.74
CA SER A 193 20.34 4.77 16.20
C SER A 193 19.15 5.58 16.73
N TYR A 194 17.97 4.96 16.79
CA TYR A 194 16.94 5.45 17.72
C TYR A 194 15.99 4.33 18.10
N PHE A 195 15.75 4.23 19.41
CA PHE A 195 15.01 3.21 20.18
C PHE A 195 15.86 2.09 20.81
N ASP A 196 16.62 2.49 21.84
CA ASP A 196 16.60 1.82 23.15
C ASP A 196 15.49 2.45 24.01
#